data_AF-A0A5B6TDT8-F1
#
_entry.id   AF-A0A5B6TDT8-F1
#
_cell.length_a   1.000
_cell.length_b   1.000
_cell.length_c   1.000
_cell.angle_alpha   90.00
_cell.angle_beta   90.00
_cell.angle_gamma   90.00
#
_symmetry.space_group_name_H-M   'P 1'
#
loop_
_entity.id
_entity.type
_entity.pdbx_description
1 polymer ?
#
loop_
_entity_poly.entity_id
_entity_poly.type
_entity_poly.pdbx_seq_one_letter_code
_entity_poly.pdbx_strand_id
1 'polypeptide(L)'
;MQDLLKSAMLGTNQYVPAALPPLAQEMAQAIAATAEDKEDAFLKLSFGYFLAEEAGKQLPELTLQHDAPPAETVEMLSPEANALLRQFILHKEELLLDYFLFRCQRAQRIVRPELLPEILSMAVEKKARREVLLQMSGNRGQWLAQMNPAWQILHTPEEENLWETGTWEQRKAFFRKLRADAPAEALALLQANLHEEGANARAELLALLLPNLSLADEPFLETQLSDKSQKVRQEVYKLLLQLPGSRVNQLVQAYLKEAVQLKEERVMLLAKKKVFAINADVTPPDELFAAGFEKTSSQKNVDDADYWVAQALEFVPPIFWQQTYGLTLPEVVQLWGNHAGKHLFLPALAQNALRFQNTELAHALLTGKEVRGIDLLTILSLPERFSYASKLAEGQSGFYLQTLLAEEYTIIPPEINQQLLRHFVKNPYTITQQVYHRWALQMNPDMLPVLQEYINQESEEYQMRFFRNVCTEMTRMLHTKEQINALL
;
A
#
# COMPACT_ATOMS: atom_id res chain seq x y z
N MET A 1 -53.79 19.41 -20.66
CA MET A 1 -52.51 19.10 -21.33
C MET A 1 -52.65 18.85 -22.85
N GLN A 2 -53.44 17.86 -23.31
CA GLN A 2 -53.49 17.48 -24.73
C GLN A 2 -53.91 18.62 -25.69
N ASP A 3 -54.88 19.44 -25.32
CA ASP A 3 -55.34 20.56 -26.16
C ASP A 3 -54.30 21.69 -26.31
N LEU A 4 -53.54 21.99 -25.24
CA LEU A 4 -52.45 22.95 -25.29
C LEU A 4 -51.31 22.45 -26.20
N LEU A 5 -50.95 21.16 -26.08
CA LEU A 5 -49.95 20.53 -26.96
C LEU A 5 -50.40 20.53 -28.42
N LYS A 6 -51.68 20.23 -28.68
CA LYS A 6 -52.25 20.26 -30.04
C LYS A 6 -52.22 21.67 -30.64
N SER A 7 -52.51 22.70 -29.84
CA SER A 7 -52.38 24.11 -30.24
C SER A 7 -50.93 24.50 -30.53
N ALA A 8 -49.97 24.03 -29.72
CA ALA A 8 -48.55 24.24 -29.99
C ALA A 8 -48.10 23.58 -31.31
N MET A 9 -48.61 22.38 -31.62
CA MET A 9 -48.21 21.62 -32.82
C MET A 9 -48.84 22.15 -34.12
N LEU A 10 -50.11 22.57 -34.08
CA LEU A 10 -50.84 23.05 -35.27
C LEU A 10 -50.70 24.58 -35.46
N GLY A 11 -50.28 25.28 -34.41
CA GLY A 11 -50.21 26.73 -34.37
C GLY A 11 -51.52 27.36 -33.85
N THR A 12 -51.36 28.43 -33.08
CA THR A 12 -52.42 29.26 -32.46
C THR A 12 -53.44 29.82 -33.46
N ASN A 13 -53.09 29.89 -34.75
CA ASN A 13 -53.98 30.28 -35.84
C ASN A 13 -54.89 29.15 -36.33
N GLN A 14 -54.45 27.90 -36.23
CA GLN A 14 -55.16 26.75 -36.80
C GLN A 14 -56.00 26.03 -35.77
N TYR A 15 -55.62 26.10 -34.49
CA TYR A 15 -56.33 25.42 -33.43
C TYR A 15 -56.30 26.24 -32.14
N VAL A 16 -57.48 26.54 -31.60
CA VAL A 16 -57.65 27.16 -30.29
C VAL A 16 -58.07 26.08 -29.30
N PRO A 17 -57.36 25.90 -28.16
CA PRO A 17 -57.73 24.95 -27.12
C PRO A 17 -59.18 25.15 -26.67
N ALA A 18 -59.99 24.10 -26.75
CA ALA A 18 -61.42 24.17 -26.42
C ALA A 18 -61.77 23.44 -25.11
N ALA A 19 -61.00 22.41 -24.76
CA ALA A 19 -61.17 21.61 -23.55
C ALA A 19 -60.03 21.86 -22.56
N LEU A 20 -59.94 23.11 -22.07
CA LEU A 20 -59.03 23.47 -21.00
C LEU A 20 -59.58 23.00 -19.63
N PRO A 21 -58.74 22.42 -18.74
CA PRO A 21 -59.15 22.15 -17.35
C PRO A 21 -59.57 23.43 -16.60
N PRO A 22 -60.37 23.36 -15.52
CA PRO A 22 -60.88 24.54 -14.81
C PRO A 22 -59.79 25.56 -14.44
N LEU A 23 -58.67 25.10 -13.88
CA LEU A 23 -57.53 25.96 -13.54
C LEU A 23 -56.94 26.68 -14.77
N ALA A 24 -56.84 25.99 -15.90
CA ALA A 24 -56.36 26.60 -17.15
C ALA A 24 -57.37 27.62 -17.71
N GLN A 25 -58.67 27.41 -17.50
CA GLN A 25 -59.72 28.36 -17.91
C GLN A 25 -59.64 29.64 -17.07
N GLU A 26 -59.48 29.51 -15.75
CA GLU A 26 -59.30 30.65 -14.83
C GLU A 26 -58.04 31.45 -15.18
N MET A 27 -56.92 30.75 -15.42
CA MET A 27 -55.68 31.37 -15.89
C MET A 27 -55.85 32.09 -17.23
N ALA A 28 -56.53 31.46 -18.20
CA ALA A 28 -56.77 32.06 -19.51
C ALA A 28 -57.58 33.35 -19.41
N GLN A 29 -58.58 33.42 -18.52
CA GLN A 29 -59.36 34.63 -18.26
C GLN A 29 -58.51 35.76 -17.68
N ALA A 30 -57.65 35.45 -16.70
CA ALA A 30 -56.75 36.43 -16.11
C ALA A 30 -55.68 36.93 -17.10
N ILE A 31 -55.15 36.03 -17.93
CA ILE A 31 -54.13 36.32 -18.94
C ILE A 31 -54.72 37.17 -20.08
N ALA A 32 -55.97 36.93 -20.48
CA ALA A 32 -56.62 37.66 -21.57
C ALA A 32 -56.63 39.19 -21.36
N ALA A 33 -56.61 39.67 -20.10
CA ALA A 33 -56.55 41.09 -19.78
C ALA A 33 -55.16 41.72 -19.94
N THR A 34 -54.11 40.90 -20.08
CA THR A 34 -52.69 41.32 -20.06
C THR A 34 -51.88 40.79 -21.24
N ALA A 35 -52.52 40.07 -22.16
CA ALA A 35 -51.87 39.51 -23.33
C ALA A 35 -51.82 40.53 -24.47
N GLU A 36 -50.68 40.63 -25.14
CA GLU A 36 -50.48 41.54 -26.28
C GLU A 36 -51.11 40.98 -27.55
N ASP A 37 -51.00 39.67 -27.75
CA ASP A 37 -51.63 38.92 -28.84
C ASP A 37 -51.98 37.48 -28.41
N LYS A 38 -52.50 36.68 -29.35
CA LYS A 38 -52.92 35.29 -29.08
C LYS A 38 -51.73 34.34 -28.85
N GLU A 39 -50.58 34.63 -29.45
CA GLU A 39 -49.35 33.86 -29.25
C GLU A 39 -48.82 34.07 -27.83
N ASP A 40 -48.78 35.32 -27.36
CA ASP A 40 -48.43 35.72 -25.99
C ASP A 40 -49.41 35.14 -24.97
N ALA A 41 -50.72 35.20 -25.23
CA ALA A 41 -51.74 34.58 -24.39
C ALA A 41 -51.53 33.05 -24.26
N PHE A 42 -51.23 32.38 -25.37
CA PHE A 42 -50.98 30.95 -25.41
C PHE A 42 -49.71 30.55 -24.65
N LEU A 43 -48.62 31.31 -24.80
CA LEU A 43 -47.36 31.04 -24.10
C LEU A 43 -47.51 31.25 -22.58
N LYS A 44 -48.14 32.36 -22.15
CA LYS A 44 -48.43 32.63 -20.74
C LYS A 44 -49.32 31.55 -20.13
N LEU A 45 -50.35 31.12 -20.85
CA LEU A 45 -51.26 30.07 -20.40
C LEU A 45 -50.54 28.72 -20.28
N SER A 46 -49.74 28.37 -21.28
CA SER A 46 -49.00 27.10 -21.29
C SER A 46 -47.99 27.05 -20.14
N PHE A 47 -47.22 28.11 -19.94
CA PHE A 47 -46.25 28.20 -18.85
C PHE A 47 -46.93 28.12 -17.47
N GLY A 48 -47.97 28.92 -17.24
CA GLY A 48 -48.70 28.93 -15.98
C GLY A 48 -49.35 27.57 -15.66
N TYR A 49 -49.94 26.93 -16.67
CA TYR A 49 -50.55 25.61 -16.52
C TYR A 49 -49.51 24.54 -16.17
N PHE A 50 -48.37 24.47 -16.89
CA PHE A 50 -47.34 23.48 -16.59
C PHE A 50 -46.70 23.67 -15.22
N LEU A 51 -46.45 24.92 -14.82
CA LEU A 51 -45.93 25.23 -13.49
C LEU A 51 -46.91 24.80 -12.38
N ALA A 52 -48.21 25.08 -12.55
CA ALA A 52 -49.21 24.68 -11.57
C ALA A 52 -49.47 23.17 -11.56
N GLU A 53 -49.38 22.51 -12.71
CA GLU A 53 -49.43 21.05 -12.79
C GLU A 53 -48.24 20.43 -12.07
N GLU A 54 -47.03 20.97 -12.25
CA GLU A 54 -45.83 20.50 -11.55
C GLU A 54 -45.90 20.74 -10.04
N ALA A 55 -46.32 21.94 -9.61
CA ALA A 55 -46.50 22.27 -8.20
C ALA A 55 -47.66 21.49 -7.53
N GLY A 56 -48.67 21.12 -8.30
CA GLY A 56 -49.84 20.36 -7.85
C GLY A 56 -49.67 18.84 -7.90
N LYS A 57 -48.55 18.32 -8.44
CA LYS A 57 -48.26 16.89 -8.41
C LYS A 57 -48.11 16.43 -6.97
N GLN A 58 -49.04 15.60 -6.51
CA GLN A 58 -48.82 14.79 -5.33
C GLN A 58 -47.79 13.72 -5.67
N LEU A 59 -46.67 13.73 -4.96
CA LEU A 59 -45.72 12.63 -5.01
C LEU A 59 -46.45 11.38 -4.49
N PRO A 60 -46.35 10.23 -5.17
CA PRO A 60 -46.94 9.00 -4.67
C PRO A 60 -46.39 8.71 -3.27
N GLU A 61 -47.28 8.37 -2.33
CA GLU A 61 -46.84 7.88 -1.02
C GLU A 61 -46.04 6.60 -1.22
N LEU A 62 -44.73 6.68 -0.98
CA LEU A 62 -43.85 5.54 -0.98
C LEU A 62 -43.97 4.81 0.35
N THR A 63 -44.74 3.73 0.40
CA THR A 63 -44.72 2.79 1.53
C THR A 63 -43.55 1.82 1.36
N LEU A 64 -42.41 2.15 1.97
CA LEU A 64 -41.26 1.25 2.00
C LEU A 64 -41.41 0.26 3.17
N GLN A 65 -41.57 -1.03 2.88
CA GLN A 65 -41.54 -2.10 3.88
C GLN A 65 -40.11 -2.63 4.02
N HIS A 66 -39.32 -1.97 4.86
CA HIS A 66 -38.01 -2.47 5.26
C HIS A 66 -37.84 -2.28 6.76
N ASP A 67 -37.15 -3.22 7.39
CA ASP A 67 -36.77 -3.07 8.79
C ASP A 67 -35.91 -1.82 8.95
N ALA A 68 -36.10 -1.12 10.07
CA ALA A 68 -35.26 0.02 10.39
C ALA A 68 -33.79 -0.42 10.50
N PRO A 69 -32.84 0.41 10.05
CA PRO A 69 -31.43 0.09 10.20
C PRO A 69 -31.08 -0.08 11.68
N PRO A 70 -30.17 -1.02 12.02
CA PRO A 70 -29.69 -1.15 13.39
C PRO A 70 -29.11 0.18 13.92
N ALA A 71 -29.22 0.40 15.22
CA ALA A 71 -28.63 1.58 15.85
C ALA A 71 -27.10 1.57 15.69
N GLU A 72 -26.52 2.76 15.53
CA GLU A 72 -25.06 2.87 15.50
C GLU A 72 -24.49 2.69 16.90
N THR A 73 -23.38 1.97 16.98
CA THR A 73 -22.60 1.76 18.22
C THR A 73 -21.32 2.58 18.25
N VAL A 74 -21.05 3.33 17.17
CA VAL A 74 -19.82 4.09 16.93
C VAL A 74 -20.17 5.56 16.71
N GLU A 75 -19.31 6.47 17.16
CA GLU A 75 -19.53 7.91 17.02
C GLU A 75 -19.46 8.34 15.55
N MET A 76 -20.43 9.16 15.13
CA MET A 76 -20.45 9.75 13.79
C MET A 76 -19.47 10.92 13.67
N LEU A 77 -19.03 11.18 12.44
CA LEU A 77 -18.33 12.41 12.08
C LEU A 77 -19.16 13.66 12.41
N SER A 78 -18.47 14.77 12.70
CA SER A 78 -19.10 16.08 12.76
C SER A 78 -19.68 16.48 11.39
N PRO A 79 -20.68 17.37 11.33
CA PRO A 79 -21.19 17.88 10.05
C PRO A 79 -20.07 18.47 9.16
N GLU A 80 -19.12 19.17 9.77
CA GLU A 80 -18.01 19.82 9.09
C GLU A 80 -17.03 18.79 8.50
N ALA A 81 -16.68 17.74 9.27
CA ALA A 81 -15.83 16.65 8.80
C ALA A 81 -16.50 15.88 7.65
N ASN A 82 -17.80 15.64 7.77
CA ASN A 82 -18.59 14.95 6.74
C ASN A 82 -18.68 15.77 5.44
N ALA A 83 -18.86 17.09 5.55
CA ALA A 83 -18.85 18.00 4.41
C ALA A 83 -17.47 18.07 3.73
N LEU A 84 -16.38 18.09 4.52
CA LEU A 84 -15.01 18.08 4.00
C LEU A 84 -14.69 16.79 3.24
N LEU A 85 -15.07 15.62 3.80
CA LEU A 85 -14.95 14.34 3.11
C LEU A 85 -15.70 14.36 1.77
N ARG A 86 -16.94 14.87 1.76
CA ARG A 86 -17.72 15.01 0.52
C ARG A 86 -17.02 15.87 -0.53
N GLN A 87 -16.37 16.97 -0.13
CA GLN A 87 -15.58 17.80 -1.05
C GLN A 87 -14.43 17.03 -1.68
N PHE A 88 -13.68 16.24 -0.90
CA PHE A 88 -12.58 15.44 -1.44
C PHE A 88 -13.04 14.39 -2.46
N ILE A 89 -14.22 13.79 -2.21
CA ILE A 89 -14.85 12.85 -3.15
C ILE A 89 -15.23 13.58 -4.44
N LEU A 90 -15.95 14.71 -4.34
CA LEU A 90 -16.46 15.47 -5.49
C LEU A 90 -15.33 16.03 -6.36
N HIS A 91 -14.28 16.56 -5.74
CA HIS A 91 -13.14 17.16 -6.44
C HIS A 91 -12.03 16.16 -6.80
N LYS A 92 -12.22 14.86 -6.47
CA LYS A 92 -11.25 13.78 -6.74
C LYS A 92 -9.87 14.08 -6.14
N GLU A 93 -9.84 14.63 -4.93
CA GLU A 93 -8.63 14.95 -4.17
C GLU A 93 -8.08 13.67 -3.51
N GLU A 94 -7.58 12.73 -4.32
CA GLU A 94 -7.27 11.35 -3.91
C GLU A 94 -6.32 11.26 -2.71
N LEU A 95 -5.26 12.08 -2.65
CA LEU A 95 -4.29 12.05 -1.54
C LEU A 95 -4.86 12.56 -0.21
N LEU A 96 -5.72 13.59 -0.26
CA LEU A 96 -6.39 14.14 0.91
C LEU A 96 -7.50 13.20 1.38
N LEU A 97 -8.20 12.56 0.44
CA LEU A 97 -9.14 11.49 0.74
C LEU A 97 -8.45 10.34 1.46
N ASP A 98 -7.32 9.83 0.95
CA ASP A 98 -6.55 8.78 1.62
C ASP A 98 -6.11 9.19 3.03
N TYR A 99 -5.72 10.46 3.23
CA TYR A 99 -5.34 10.97 4.55
C TYR A 99 -6.53 11.06 5.49
N PHE A 100 -7.68 11.52 5.00
CA PHE A 100 -8.91 11.59 5.77
C PHE A 100 -9.36 10.20 6.21
N LEU A 101 -9.36 9.22 5.29
CA LEU A 101 -9.72 7.83 5.60
C LEU A 101 -8.78 7.24 6.67
N PHE A 102 -7.48 7.46 6.53
CA PHE A 102 -6.49 7.06 7.53
C PHE A 102 -6.77 7.65 8.93
N ARG A 103 -7.01 8.96 9.01
CA ARG A 103 -7.31 9.63 10.28
C ARG A 103 -8.65 9.18 10.87
N CYS A 104 -9.66 8.97 10.03
CA CYS A 104 -10.98 8.53 10.44
C CYS A 104 -10.95 7.11 11.02
N GLN A 105 -10.19 6.21 10.39
CA GLN A 105 -9.96 4.85 10.88
C GLN A 105 -9.32 4.85 12.28
N ARG A 106 -8.31 5.71 12.50
CA ARG A 106 -7.66 5.86 13.81
C ARG A 106 -8.55 6.50 14.86
N ALA A 107 -9.42 7.43 14.46
CA ALA A 107 -10.43 8.02 15.33
C ALA A 107 -11.62 7.09 15.60
N GLN A 108 -11.71 5.96 14.87
CA GLN A 108 -12.82 5.00 14.94
C GLN A 108 -14.19 5.69 14.79
N ARG A 109 -14.32 6.57 13.78
CA ARG A 109 -15.57 7.28 13.49
C ARG A 109 -16.24 6.75 12.23
N ILE A 110 -17.55 6.94 12.15
CA ILE A 110 -18.36 6.56 10.97
C ILE A 110 -18.93 7.80 10.26
N VAL A 111 -19.17 7.69 8.96
CA VAL A 111 -19.77 8.78 8.18
C VAL A 111 -21.23 9.01 8.58
N ARG A 112 -21.73 10.20 8.29
CA ARG A 112 -23.15 10.49 8.51
C ARG A 112 -24.02 9.87 7.40
N PRO A 113 -25.31 9.59 7.68
CA PRO A 113 -26.18 8.86 6.75
C PRO A 113 -26.26 9.46 5.34
N GLU A 114 -26.16 10.77 5.22
CA GLU A 114 -26.31 11.49 3.95
C GLU A 114 -25.18 11.20 2.94
N LEU A 115 -24.05 10.66 3.40
CA LEU A 115 -22.89 10.33 2.57
C LEU A 115 -22.73 8.82 2.31
N LEU A 116 -23.58 7.98 2.91
CA LEU A 116 -23.48 6.52 2.76
C LEU A 116 -23.58 6.06 1.29
N PRO A 117 -24.47 6.61 0.43
CA PRO A 117 -24.53 6.19 -0.96
C PRO A 117 -23.22 6.42 -1.72
N GLU A 118 -22.59 7.60 -1.54
CA GLU A 118 -21.30 7.91 -2.14
C GLU A 118 -20.18 6.98 -1.62
N ILE A 119 -20.16 6.70 -0.31
CA ILE A 119 -19.16 5.81 0.33
C ILE A 119 -19.28 4.37 -0.16
N LEU A 120 -20.50 3.83 -0.20
CA LEU A 120 -20.75 2.46 -0.67
C LEU A 120 -20.42 2.31 -2.15
N SER A 121 -20.81 3.29 -2.98
CA SER A 121 -20.46 3.30 -4.40
C SER A 121 -18.94 3.34 -4.60
N MET A 122 -18.23 4.16 -3.82
CA MET A 122 -16.77 4.19 -3.83
C MET A 122 -16.15 2.86 -3.38
N ALA A 123 -16.71 2.19 -2.38
CA ALA A 123 -16.21 0.89 -1.91
C ALA A 123 -16.33 -0.22 -2.97
N VAL A 124 -17.33 -0.11 -3.85
CA VAL A 124 -17.45 -0.99 -5.03
C VAL A 124 -16.33 -0.70 -6.03
N GLU A 125 -16.15 0.57 -6.40
CA GLU A 125 -15.20 1.00 -7.42
C GLU A 125 -13.73 0.84 -6.99
N LYS A 126 -13.41 1.19 -5.75
CA LYS A 126 -12.04 1.32 -5.22
C LYS A 126 -11.70 0.17 -4.28
N LYS A 127 -11.39 -1.00 -4.86
CA LYS A 127 -11.07 -2.23 -4.11
C LYS A 127 -10.04 -2.03 -2.98
N ALA A 128 -9.00 -1.23 -3.23
CA ALA A 128 -7.93 -0.96 -2.27
C ALA A 128 -8.39 -0.17 -1.03
N ARG A 129 -9.52 0.54 -1.09
CA ARG A 129 -10.09 1.32 0.02
C ARG A 129 -11.32 0.68 0.63
N ARG A 130 -11.75 -0.47 0.10
CA ARG A 130 -13.04 -1.07 0.45
C ARG A 130 -13.16 -1.32 1.95
N GLU A 131 -12.14 -1.90 2.55
CA GLU A 131 -12.15 -2.24 3.98
C GLU A 131 -12.39 -1.01 4.87
N VAL A 132 -11.59 0.05 4.70
CA VAL A 132 -11.74 1.29 5.48
C VAL A 132 -13.08 1.99 5.18
N LEU A 133 -13.55 1.98 3.93
CA LEU A 133 -14.84 2.58 3.56
C LEU A 133 -16.01 1.82 4.18
N LEU A 134 -15.95 0.48 4.25
CA LEU A 134 -16.98 -0.34 4.90
C LEU A 134 -16.97 -0.16 6.41
N GLN A 135 -15.78 -0.11 7.04
CA GLN A 135 -15.66 0.20 8.45
C GLN A 135 -16.30 1.56 8.79
N MET A 136 -16.06 2.57 7.95
CA MET A 136 -16.64 3.91 8.12
C MET A 136 -18.14 3.98 7.84
N SER A 137 -18.73 2.98 7.18
CA SER A 137 -20.15 2.99 6.80
C SER A 137 -21.10 2.64 7.96
N GLY A 138 -20.59 2.07 9.05
CA GLY A 138 -21.38 1.70 10.22
C GLY A 138 -22.45 0.64 9.95
N ASN A 139 -23.32 0.43 10.94
CA ASN A 139 -24.39 -0.58 10.85
C ASN A 139 -25.41 -0.20 9.78
N ARG A 140 -25.73 1.09 9.65
CA ARG A 140 -26.64 1.60 8.62
C ARG A 140 -26.09 1.42 7.22
N GLY A 141 -24.78 1.60 7.02
CA GLY A 141 -24.15 1.36 5.72
C GLY A 141 -24.22 -0.10 5.29
N GLN A 142 -23.97 -1.03 6.22
CA GLN A 142 -24.10 -2.46 5.95
C GLN A 142 -25.54 -2.86 5.63
N TRP A 143 -26.50 -2.36 6.42
CA TRP A 143 -27.93 -2.54 6.14
C TRP A 143 -28.30 -2.00 4.76
N LEU A 144 -27.86 -0.78 4.43
CA LEU A 144 -28.15 -0.13 3.16
C LEU A 144 -27.52 -0.88 1.97
N ALA A 145 -26.33 -1.45 2.15
CA ALA A 145 -25.65 -2.27 1.14
C ALA A 145 -26.45 -3.51 0.72
N GLN A 146 -27.30 -4.07 1.59
CA GLN A 146 -28.17 -5.22 1.27
C GLN A 146 -29.31 -4.87 0.32
N MET A 147 -29.71 -3.60 0.28
CA MET A 147 -30.90 -3.15 -0.44
C MET A 147 -30.63 -2.82 -1.90
N ASN A 148 -29.37 -2.56 -2.26
CA ASN A 148 -28.97 -2.20 -3.61
C ASN A 148 -28.17 -3.35 -4.26
N PRO A 149 -28.68 -3.96 -5.36
CA PRO A 149 -27.96 -5.02 -6.08
C PRO A 149 -26.52 -4.63 -6.49
N ALA A 150 -26.27 -3.35 -6.79
CA ALA A 150 -24.94 -2.88 -7.16
C ALA A 150 -23.91 -2.97 -6.01
N TRP A 151 -24.36 -3.02 -4.75
CA TRP A 151 -23.52 -3.08 -3.57
C TRP A 151 -23.36 -4.50 -3.00
N GLN A 152 -23.98 -5.52 -3.59
CA GLN A 152 -23.91 -6.90 -3.09
C GLN A 152 -22.48 -7.45 -2.99
N ILE A 153 -21.56 -7.00 -3.85
CA ILE A 153 -20.13 -7.37 -3.80
C ILE A 153 -19.41 -6.92 -2.52
N LEU A 154 -20.02 -6.01 -1.75
CA LEU A 154 -19.52 -5.53 -0.48
C LEU A 154 -19.86 -6.48 0.69
N HIS A 155 -20.80 -7.40 0.49
CA HIS A 155 -21.07 -8.46 1.46
C HIS A 155 -19.98 -9.52 1.39
N THR A 156 -19.24 -9.68 2.48
CA THR A 156 -18.42 -10.87 2.69
C THR A 156 -19.36 -11.98 3.18
N PRO A 157 -19.46 -13.14 2.49
CA PRO A 157 -20.22 -14.27 3.01
C PRO A 157 -19.67 -14.65 4.40
N GLU A 158 -20.53 -15.14 5.28
CA GLU A 158 -20.11 -15.75 6.55
C GLU A 158 -19.02 -16.80 6.28
N GLU A 159 -17.98 -16.81 7.12
CA GLU A 159 -16.67 -17.46 6.91
C GLU A 159 -16.71 -19.01 6.81
N GLU A 160 -17.88 -19.63 6.89
CA GLU A 160 -18.03 -21.08 6.85
C GLU A 160 -17.69 -21.63 5.45
N ASN A 161 -16.60 -22.38 5.38
CA ASN A 161 -16.15 -23.21 4.24
C ASN A 161 -15.42 -22.50 3.08
N LEU A 162 -14.79 -21.35 3.31
CA LEU A 162 -13.96 -20.69 2.27
C LEU A 162 -12.81 -21.58 1.73
N TRP A 163 -12.33 -22.54 2.52
CA TRP A 163 -11.32 -23.49 2.04
C TRP A 163 -11.85 -24.44 0.95
N GLU A 164 -13.10 -24.89 1.08
CA GLU A 164 -13.70 -25.91 0.20
C GLU A 164 -14.42 -25.29 -1.00
N THR A 165 -15.14 -24.18 -0.80
CA THR A 165 -16.02 -23.59 -1.82
C THR A 165 -15.50 -22.25 -2.38
N GLY A 166 -14.45 -21.71 -1.76
CA GLY A 166 -13.86 -20.44 -2.18
C GLY A 166 -13.09 -20.53 -3.50
N THR A 167 -13.02 -19.38 -4.18
CA THR A 167 -12.07 -19.18 -5.28
C THR A 167 -10.62 -19.36 -4.79
N TRP A 168 -9.68 -19.57 -5.71
CA TRP A 168 -8.27 -19.76 -5.35
C TRP A 168 -7.69 -18.62 -4.49
N GLU A 169 -8.01 -17.37 -4.80
CA GLU A 169 -7.56 -16.22 -4.00
C GLU A 169 -8.21 -16.16 -2.62
N GLN A 170 -9.48 -16.56 -2.51
CA GLN A 170 -10.17 -16.68 -1.22
C GLN A 170 -9.56 -17.79 -0.36
N ARG A 171 -9.23 -18.95 -0.95
CA ARG A 171 -8.53 -20.05 -0.27
C ARG A 171 -7.16 -19.61 0.25
N LYS A 172 -6.37 -18.89 -0.55
CA LYS A 172 -5.07 -18.34 -0.12
C LYS A 172 -5.21 -17.28 0.97
N ALA A 173 -6.20 -16.39 0.89
CA ALA A 173 -6.48 -15.39 1.92
C ALA A 173 -6.89 -16.05 3.24
N PHE A 174 -7.79 -17.04 3.18
CA PHE A 174 -8.18 -17.88 4.31
C PHE A 174 -6.96 -18.56 4.95
N PHE A 175 -6.12 -19.21 4.13
CA PHE A 175 -4.92 -19.89 4.62
C PHE A 175 -3.93 -18.94 5.31
N ARG A 176 -3.71 -17.75 4.74
CA ARG A 176 -2.83 -16.74 5.37
C ARG A 176 -3.35 -16.30 6.75
N LYS A 177 -4.66 -16.08 6.86
CA LYS A 177 -5.32 -15.74 8.15
C LYS A 177 -5.15 -16.90 9.15
N LEU A 178 -5.48 -18.12 8.74
CA LEU A 178 -5.31 -19.30 9.58
C LEU A 178 -3.86 -19.53 10.01
N ARG A 179 -2.87 -19.30 9.13
CA ARG A 179 -1.44 -19.45 9.47
C ARG A 179 -0.95 -18.40 10.46
N ALA A 180 -1.54 -17.21 10.47
CA ALA A 180 -1.26 -16.16 11.45
C ALA A 180 -1.89 -16.47 12.81
N ASP A 181 -3.13 -16.94 12.83
CA ASP A 181 -3.91 -17.15 14.05
C ASP A 181 -3.65 -18.51 14.71
N ALA A 182 -3.60 -19.59 13.91
CA ALA A 182 -3.43 -20.98 14.34
C ALA A 182 -2.44 -21.76 13.44
N PRO A 183 -1.11 -21.52 13.59
CA PRO A 183 -0.06 -22.16 12.80
C PRO A 183 -0.16 -23.67 12.62
N ALA A 184 -0.45 -24.40 13.70
CA ALA A 184 -0.52 -25.86 13.69
C ALA A 184 -1.73 -26.37 12.90
N GLU A 185 -2.87 -25.67 12.98
CA GLU A 185 -4.08 -26.00 12.22
C GLU A 185 -3.88 -25.75 10.72
N ALA A 186 -3.22 -24.64 10.38
CA ALA A 186 -2.84 -24.36 9.00
C ALA A 186 -1.91 -25.45 8.43
N LEU A 187 -0.90 -25.88 9.19
CA LEU A 187 -0.01 -26.95 8.77
C LEU A 187 -0.76 -28.28 8.59
N ALA A 188 -1.65 -28.64 9.52
CA ALA A 188 -2.49 -29.83 9.42
C ALA A 188 -3.42 -29.79 8.19
N LEU A 189 -3.98 -28.61 7.88
CA LEU A 189 -4.81 -28.40 6.69
C LEU A 189 -4.02 -28.66 5.39
N LEU A 190 -2.78 -28.18 5.29
CA LEU A 190 -1.92 -28.51 4.15
C LEU A 190 -1.58 -30.00 4.12
N GLN A 191 -1.17 -30.59 5.24
CA GLN A 191 -0.82 -32.00 5.29
C GLN A 191 -1.96 -32.89 4.78
N ALA A 192 -3.21 -32.57 5.13
CA ALA A 192 -4.37 -33.31 4.69
C ALA A 192 -4.67 -33.13 3.19
N ASN A 193 -4.62 -31.90 2.67
CA ASN A 193 -5.22 -31.58 1.36
C ASN A 193 -4.20 -31.34 0.23
N LEU A 194 -2.91 -31.12 0.55
CA LEU A 194 -1.92 -30.68 -0.44
C LEU A 194 -1.76 -31.70 -1.60
N HIS A 195 -1.91 -32.99 -1.32
CA HIS A 195 -1.76 -34.04 -2.33
C HIS A 195 -2.87 -34.07 -3.40
N GLU A 196 -4.03 -33.48 -3.09
CA GLU A 196 -5.18 -33.36 -4.02
C GLU A 196 -4.95 -32.24 -5.04
N GLU A 197 -4.03 -31.32 -4.75
CA GLU A 197 -3.77 -30.13 -5.55
C GLU A 197 -2.80 -30.41 -6.71
N GLY A 198 -2.97 -29.67 -7.80
CA GLY A 198 -2.01 -29.66 -8.92
C GLY A 198 -0.65 -29.08 -8.51
N ALA A 199 0.41 -29.40 -9.26
CA ALA A 199 1.78 -29.01 -8.91
C ALA A 199 2.00 -27.50 -8.70
N ASN A 200 1.32 -26.65 -9.48
CA ASN A 200 1.38 -25.20 -9.29
C ASN A 200 0.70 -24.75 -8.00
N ALA A 201 -0.50 -25.27 -7.73
CA ALA A 201 -1.26 -24.99 -6.53
C ALA A 201 -0.50 -25.46 -5.27
N ARG A 202 0.14 -26.64 -5.31
CA ARG A 202 1.00 -27.11 -4.21
C ARG A 202 2.15 -26.16 -3.90
N ALA A 203 2.90 -25.73 -4.92
CA ALA A 203 3.99 -24.79 -4.74
C ALA A 203 3.50 -23.44 -4.19
N GLU A 204 2.37 -22.91 -4.69
CA GLU A 204 1.77 -21.68 -4.17
C GLU A 204 1.34 -21.81 -2.71
N LEU A 205 0.73 -22.93 -2.31
CA LEU A 205 0.32 -23.17 -0.91
C LEU A 205 1.52 -23.35 0.03
N LEU A 206 2.54 -24.09 -0.38
CA LEU A 206 3.78 -24.24 0.40
C LEU A 206 4.46 -22.87 0.62
N ALA A 207 4.51 -22.02 -0.41
CA ALA A 207 5.07 -20.68 -0.30
C ALA A 207 4.36 -19.81 0.78
N LEU A 208 3.09 -20.11 1.11
CA LEU A 208 2.35 -19.42 2.17
C LEU A 208 2.79 -19.81 3.58
N LEU A 209 3.68 -20.81 3.75
CA LEU A 209 4.29 -21.14 5.04
C LEU A 209 5.42 -20.18 5.43
N LEU A 210 5.94 -19.38 4.49
CA LEU A 210 7.07 -18.49 4.75
C LEU A 210 6.81 -17.50 5.91
N PRO A 211 5.65 -16.82 5.99
CA PRO A 211 5.29 -16.06 7.19
C PRO A 211 5.15 -16.99 8.40
N ASN A 212 5.82 -16.65 9.50
CA ASN A 212 5.85 -17.43 10.73
C ASN A 212 6.42 -18.86 10.56
N LEU A 213 7.26 -19.09 9.55
CA LEU A 213 7.97 -20.36 9.33
C LEU A 213 8.78 -20.76 10.56
N SER A 214 8.70 -22.04 10.94
CA SER A 214 9.30 -22.55 12.17
C SER A 214 9.83 -23.99 11.99
N LEU A 215 10.64 -24.46 12.95
CA LEU A 215 11.13 -25.85 12.96
C LEU A 215 10.01 -26.89 13.11
N ALA A 216 8.81 -26.49 13.54
CA ALA A 216 7.65 -27.39 13.55
C ALA A 216 7.18 -27.75 12.13
N ASP A 217 7.48 -26.91 11.14
CA ASP A 217 7.11 -27.14 9.74
C ASP A 217 8.10 -28.08 9.02
N GLU A 218 9.33 -28.21 9.52
CA GLU A 218 10.41 -28.95 8.88
C GLU A 218 10.09 -30.43 8.60
N PRO A 219 9.54 -31.22 9.55
CA PRO A 219 9.24 -32.63 9.29
C PRO A 219 8.30 -32.82 8.11
N PHE A 220 7.33 -31.91 7.95
CA PHE A 220 6.44 -31.92 6.79
C PHE A 220 7.19 -31.54 5.51
N LEU A 221 7.93 -30.43 5.53
CA LEU A 221 8.68 -29.95 4.38
C LEU A 221 9.66 -31.02 3.83
N GLU A 222 10.37 -31.73 4.70
CA GLU A 222 11.28 -32.81 4.31
C GLU A 222 10.55 -33.92 3.53
N THR A 223 9.30 -34.26 3.89
CA THR A 223 8.51 -35.25 3.10
C THR A 223 8.23 -34.77 1.68
N GLN A 224 8.11 -33.45 1.48
CA GLN A 224 7.79 -32.83 0.20
C GLN A 224 9.01 -32.71 -0.73
N LEU A 225 10.24 -32.94 -0.24
CA LEU A 225 11.44 -33.04 -1.10
C LEU A 225 11.37 -34.23 -2.07
N SER A 226 10.49 -35.21 -1.81
CA SER A 226 10.22 -36.35 -2.70
C SER A 226 9.11 -36.10 -3.74
N ASP A 227 8.50 -34.90 -3.76
CA ASP A 227 7.44 -34.56 -4.72
C ASP A 227 7.95 -34.73 -6.17
N LYS A 228 7.10 -35.24 -7.07
CA LYS A 228 7.45 -35.48 -8.49
C LYS A 228 7.77 -34.18 -9.24
N SER A 229 7.17 -33.07 -8.86
CA SER A 229 7.35 -31.75 -9.48
C SER A 229 8.63 -31.07 -9.00
N GLN A 230 9.51 -30.73 -9.93
CA GLN A 230 10.69 -29.91 -9.63
C GLN A 230 10.31 -28.56 -9.00
N LYS A 231 9.24 -27.92 -9.48
CA LYS A 231 8.78 -26.63 -8.95
C LYS A 231 8.40 -26.73 -7.46
N VAL A 232 7.75 -27.83 -7.06
CA VAL A 232 7.39 -28.06 -5.66
C VAL A 232 8.65 -28.28 -4.82
N ARG A 233 9.55 -29.16 -5.25
CA ARG A 233 10.83 -29.41 -4.55
C ARG A 233 11.65 -28.12 -4.36
N GLN A 234 11.71 -27.25 -5.38
CA GLN A 234 12.42 -25.97 -5.28
C GLN A 234 11.79 -25.02 -4.25
N GLU A 235 10.47 -24.95 -4.16
CA GLU A 235 9.82 -24.11 -3.13
C GLU A 235 10.10 -24.67 -1.72
N VAL A 236 10.10 -25.99 -1.56
CA VAL A 236 10.47 -26.65 -0.28
C VAL A 236 11.91 -26.33 0.11
N TYR A 237 12.87 -26.48 -0.81
CA TYR A 237 14.27 -26.11 -0.53
C TYR A 237 14.42 -24.64 -0.17
N LYS A 238 13.70 -23.74 -0.86
CA LYS A 238 13.68 -22.31 -0.54
C LYS A 238 13.17 -22.03 0.87
N LEU A 239 12.16 -22.77 1.36
CA LEU A 239 11.69 -22.64 2.74
C LEU A 239 12.72 -23.18 3.73
N LEU A 240 13.27 -24.36 3.48
CA LEU A 240 14.26 -24.99 4.35
C LEU A 240 15.55 -24.16 4.46
N LEU A 241 16.06 -23.61 3.35
CA LEU A 241 17.22 -22.71 3.34
C LEU A 241 17.01 -21.46 4.23
N GLN A 242 15.77 -20.94 4.27
CA GLN A 242 15.41 -19.75 5.03
C GLN A 242 15.12 -20.02 6.51
N LEU A 243 14.94 -21.28 6.90
CA LEU A 243 14.58 -21.69 8.25
C LEU A 243 15.86 -21.93 9.09
N PRO A 244 16.21 -21.04 10.05
CA PRO A 244 17.37 -21.26 10.91
C PRO A 244 17.25 -22.59 11.67
N GLY A 245 18.29 -23.40 11.60
CA GLY A 245 18.34 -24.68 12.30
C GLY A 245 17.74 -25.86 11.53
N SER A 246 17.11 -25.65 10.38
CA SER A 246 16.72 -26.76 9.51
C SER A 246 17.96 -27.54 9.04
N ARG A 247 17.80 -28.80 8.69
CA ARG A 247 18.88 -29.66 8.16
C ARG A 247 19.56 -29.02 6.96
N VAL A 248 18.79 -28.48 6.00
CA VAL A 248 19.35 -27.82 4.81
C VAL A 248 20.10 -26.53 5.19
N ASN A 249 19.59 -25.74 6.13
CA ASN A 249 20.28 -24.55 6.62
C ASN A 249 21.57 -24.91 7.39
N GLN A 250 21.56 -26.00 8.16
CA GLN A 250 22.75 -26.54 8.83
C GLN A 250 23.81 -26.99 7.83
N LEU A 251 23.42 -27.52 6.66
CA LEU A 251 24.37 -27.82 5.57
C LEU A 251 25.06 -26.54 5.05
N VAL A 252 24.33 -25.43 4.91
CA VAL A 252 24.92 -24.13 4.56
C VAL A 252 25.93 -23.69 5.60
N GLN A 253 25.59 -23.79 6.89
CA GLN A 253 26.48 -23.44 8.00
C GLN A 253 27.74 -24.32 8.02
N ALA A 254 27.59 -25.63 7.83
CA ALA A 254 28.70 -26.58 7.78
C ALA A 254 29.63 -26.28 6.60
N TYR A 255 29.08 -26.06 5.41
CA TYR A 255 29.85 -25.66 4.22
C TYR A 255 30.63 -24.37 4.49
N LEU A 256 29.97 -23.32 4.99
CA LEU A 256 30.60 -22.03 5.21
C LEU A 256 31.72 -22.12 6.26
N LYS A 257 31.53 -22.93 7.31
CA LYS A 257 32.54 -23.18 8.34
C LYS A 257 33.80 -23.86 7.79
N GLU A 258 33.65 -24.74 6.81
CA GLU A 258 34.78 -25.43 6.17
C GLU A 258 35.46 -24.55 5.11
N ALA A 259 34.65 -23.83 4.32
CA ALA A 259 35.13 -22.98 3.23
C ALA A 259 35.80 -21.68 3.72
N VAL A 260 35.38 -21.12 4.86
CA VAL A 260 35.87 -19.82 5.35
C VAL A 260 36.75 -19.98 6.59
N GLN A 261 37.99 -19.47 6.50
CA GLN A 261 38.94 -19.46 7.61
C GLN A 261 39.21 -18.02 8.09
N LEU A 262 39.19 -17.82 9.40
CA LEU A 262 39.65 -16.57 10.02
C LEU A 262 41.16 -16.65 10.25
N LYS A 263 41.93 -15.84 9.52
CA LYS A 263 43.40 -15.78 9.62
C LYS A 263 43.85 -14.45 10.20
N GLU A 264 45.07 -14.43 10.77
CA GLU A 264 45.76 -13.20 11.15
C GLU A 264 46.87 -12.89 10.15
N GLU A 265 46.81 -11.72 9.52
CA GLU A 265 47.88 -11.20 8.67
C GLU A 265 48.65 -10.09 9.39
N ARG A 266 49.96 -10.02 9.14
CA ARG A 266 50.79 -8.90 9.63
C ARG A 266 50.62 -7.70 8.71
N VAL A 267 50.31 -6.55 9.31
CA VAL A 267 50.28 -5.25 8.65
C VAL A 267 51.41 -4.41 9.22
N MET A 268 52.33 -3.98 8.36
CA MET A 268 53.58 -3.33 8.76
C MET A 268 54.40 -4.22 9.73
N LEU A 269 55.20 -3.61 10.62
CA LEU A 269 56.14 -4.32 11.49
C LEU A 269 55.53 -4.89 12.77
N LEU A 270 54.34 -4.43 13.20
CA LEU A 270 53.82 -4.72 14.56
C LEU A 270 52.31 -4.98 14.65
N ALA A 271 51.49 -4.59 13.65
CA ALA A 271 50.04 -4.77 13.74
C ALA A 271 49.62 -6.11 13.12
N LYS A 272 48.65 -6.76 13.75
CA LYS A 272 47.95 -7.92 13.19
C LYS A 272 46.53 -7.51 12.82
N LYS A 273 46.06 -7.92 11.64
CA LYS A 273 44.64 -7.79 11.26
C LYS A 273 44.04 -9.17 11.05
N LYS A 274 42.78 -9.33 11.44
CA LYS A 274 41.97 -10.48 11.04
C LYS A 274 41.59 -10.34 9.57
N VAL A 275 41.56 -11.44 8.83
CA VAL A 275 41.05 -11.54 7.46
C VAL A 275 40.26 -12.84 7.28
N PHE A 276 39.25 -12.81 6.41
CA PHE A 276 38.66 -14.05 5.90
C PHE A 276 39.49 -14.54 4.71
N ALA A 277 39.80 -15.84 4.71
CA ALA A 277 40.39 -16.54 3.59
C ALA A 277 39.44 -17.66 3.17
N ILE A 278 39.15 -17.75 1.87
CA ILE A 278 38.30 -18.77 1.28
C ILE A 278 39.17 -19.94 0.80
N ASN A 279 38.79 -21.16 1.17
CA ASN A 279 39.43 -22.38 0.70
C ASN A 279 38.75 -22.86 -0.59
N ALA A 280 39.44 -22.69 -1.73
CA ALA A 280 38.91 -23.03 -3.05
C ALA A 280 38.70 -24.54 -3.27
N ASP A 281 39.31 -25.41 -2.44
CA ASP A 281 39.16 -26.86 -2.55
C ASP A 281 37.84 -27.36 -1.94
N VAL A 282 37.11 -26.52 -1.19
CA VAL A 282 35.86 -26.89 -0.52
C VAL A 282 34.67 -26.58 -1.43
N THR A 283 34.01 -27.64 -1.90
CA THR A 283 32.82 -27.54 -2.75
C THR A 283 31.54 -27.72 -1.93
N PRO A 284 30.46 -26.97 -2.20
CA PRO A 284 29.15 -27.24 -1.61
C PRO A 284 28.70 -28.70 -1.84
N PRO A 285 28.06 -29.35 -0.87
CA PRO A 285 27.47 -30.67 -1.09
C PRO A 285 26.39 -30.60 -2.18
N ASP A 286 26.19 -31.70 -2.92
CA ASP A 286 25.25 -31.78 -4.06
C ASP A 286 23.82 -31.33 -3.72
N GLU A 287 23.42 -31.53 -2.46
CA GLU A 287 22.12 -31.09 -1.99
C GLU A 287 21.94 -29.57 -1.99
N LEU A 288 22.99 -28.78 -1.74
CA LEU A 288 22.89 -27.32 -1.86
C LEU A 288 22.71 -26.88 -3.31
N PHE A 289 23.31 -27.58 -4.28
CA PHE A 289 23.02 -27.36 -5.70
C PHE A 289 21.58 -27.76 -6.05
N ALA A 290 21.08 -28.87 -5.50
CA ALA A 290 19.67 -29.24 -5.64
C ALA A 290 18.73 -28.20 -5.01
N ALA A 291 19.17 -27.54 -3.94
CA ALA A 291 18.47 -26.46 -3.25
C ALA A 291 18.55 -25.10 -3.98
N GLY A 292 19.21 -25.04 -5.13
CA GLY A 292 19.25 -23.86 -5.98
C GLY A 292 20.57 -23.10 -5.97
N PHE A 293 21.62 -23.59 -5.30
CA PHE A 293 22.94 -22.99 -5.47
C PHE A 293 23.40 -23.19 -6.92
N GLU A 294 23.85 -22.10 -7.54
CA GLU A 294 24.44 -22.13 -8.86
C GLU A 294 25.90 -22.60 -8.78
N LYS A 295 26.27 -23.49 -9.71
CA LYS A 295 27.61 -24.09 -9.75
C LYS A 295 28.69 -23.12 -10.21
N THR A 296 28.35 -22.11 -11.00
CA THR A 296 29.30 -21.16 -11.59
C THR A 296 28.67 -19.78 -11.67
N SER A 297 29.47 -18.73 -11.50
CA SER A 297 28.99 -17.35 -11.65
C SER A 297 28.79 -16.97 -13.12
N SER A 298 27.76 -16.18 -13.41
CA SER A 298 27.59 -15.51 -14.71
C SER A 298 28.46 -14.26 -14.86
N GLN A 299 29.08 -13.78 -13.77
CA GLN A 299 29.96 -12.61 -13.76
C GLN A 299 31.39 -13.00 -14.18
N LYS A 300 32.03 -12.17 -15.01
CA LYS A 300 33.41 -12.41 -15.45
C LYS A 300 34.38 -12.29 -14.28
N ASN A 301 35.39 -13.17 -14.25
CA ASN A 301 36.49 -13.15 -13.27
C ASN A 301 36.03 -13.31 -11.81
N VAL A 302 34.94 -14.03 -11.58
CA VAL A 302 34.51 -14.46 -10.25
C VAL A 302 34.86 -15.93 -10.11
N ASP A 303 35.69 -16.25 -9.12
CA ASP A 303 36.02 -17.63 -8.78
C ASP A 303 34.80 -18.35 -8.21
N ASP A 304 34.63 -19.63 -8.56
CA ASP A 304 33.46 -20.42 -8.12
C ASP A 304 33.37 -20.51 -6.59
N ALA A 305 34.50 -20.60 -5.90
CA ALA A 305 34.55 -20.65 -4.44
C ALA A 305 34.04 -19.34 -3.79
N ASP A 306 34.46 -18.18 -4.30
CA ASP A 306 33.95 -16.88 -3.86
C ASP A 306 32.45 -16.76 -4.11
N TYR A 307 31.98 -17.29 -5.25
CA TYR A 307 30.57 -17.27 -5.60
C TYR A 307 29.71 -18.17 -4.71
N TRP A 308 30.15 -19.39 -4.42
CA TRP A 308 29.44 -20.30 -3.51
C TRP A 308 29.42 -19.78 -2.07
N VAL A 309 30.51 -19.17 -1.61
CA VAL A 309 30.54 -18.49 -0.31
C VAL A 309 29.52 -17.34 -0.30
N ALA A 310 29.48 -16.51 -1.33
CA ALA A 310 28.49 -15.43 -1.42
C ALA A 310 27.04 -15.96 -1.37
N GLN A 311 26.73 -17.05 -2.08
CA GLN A 311 25.42 -17.70 -2.00
C GLN A 311 25.11 -18.22 -0.58
N ALA A 312 26.09 -18.83 0.09
CA ALA A 312 25.95 -19.29 1.47
C ALA A 312 25.74 -18.14 2.48
N LEU A 313 26.39 -16.99 2.26
CA LEU A 313 26.20 -15.80 3.08
C LEU A 313 24.74 -15.32 3.09
N GLU A 314 23.96 -15.53 2.04
CA GLU A 314 22.55 -15.12 2.01
C GLU A 314 21.65 -15.92 2.97
N PHE A 315 22.05 -17.14 3.34
CA PHE A 315 21.22 -18.09 4.09
C PHE A 315 21.78 -18.45 5.47
N VAL A 316 23.00 -18.03 5.80
CA VAL A 316 23.57 -18.30 7.13
C VAL A 316 22.92 -17.43 8.21
N PRO A 317 22.37 -17.98 9.32
CA PRO A 317 21.79 -17.16 10.38
C PRO A 317 22.83 -16.21 11.00
N PRO A 318 22.52 -14.94 11.30
CA PRO A 318 23.51 -13.97 11.82
C PRO A 318 24.28 -14.44 13.07
N ILE A 319 23.64 -15.22 13.95
CA ILE A 319 24.25 -15.77 15.17
C ILE A 319 25.42 -16.74 14.89
N PHE A 320 25.49 -17.31 13.68
CA PHE A 320 26.56 -18.21 13.24
C PHE A 320 27.95 -17.58 13.43
N TRP A 321 28.10 -16.29 13.14
CA TRP A 321 29.40 -15.61 13.20
C TRP A 321 29.94 -15.51 14.62
N GLN A 322 29.07 -15.24 15.59
CA GLN A 322 29.42 -15.22 16.98
C GLN A 322 29.75 -16.63 17.50
N GLN A 323 28.93 -17.63 17.14
CA GLN A 323 29.12 -19.01 17.60
C GLN A 323 30.37 -19.69 16.99
N THR A 324 30.68 -19.41 15.73
CA THR A 324 31.75 -20.09 14.99
C THR A 324 33.08 -19.38 15.10
N TYR A 325 33.09 -18.04 15.04
CA TYR A 325 34.32 -17.24 14.97
C TYR A 325 34.47 -16.24 16.13
N GLY A 326 33.48 -16.11 17.01
CA GLY A 326 33.49 -15.12 18.09
C GLY A 326 33.44 -13.67 17.59
N LEU A 327 32.87 -13.45 16.40
CA LEU A 327 32.82 -12.12 15.76
C LEU A 327 31.47 -11.45 15.97
N THR A 328 31.51 -10.13 16.17
CA THR A 328 30.32 -9.26 16.10
C THR A 328 29.93 -9.01 14.63
N LEU A 329 28.67 -8.67 14.37
CA LEU A 329 28.20 -8.40 13.00
C LEU A 329 28.94 -7.20 12.34
N PRO A 330 29.26 -6.11 13.06
CA PRO A 330 30.15 -5.07 12.53
C PRO A 330 31.53 -5.58 12.09
N GLU A 331 32.17 -6.47 12.87
CA GLU A 331 33.44 -7.09 12.47
C GLU A 331 33.28 -7.94 11.20
N VAL A 332 32.19 -8.71 11.09
CA VAL A 332 31.90 -9.52 9.90
C VAL A 332 31.80 -8.65 8.65
N VAL A 333 31.02 -7.56 8.72
CA VAL A 333 30.89 -6.60 7.62
C VAL A 333 32.23 -5.97 7.28
N GLN A 334 33.03 -5.59 8.28
CA GLN A 334 34.36 -5.02 8.06
C GLN A 334 35.31 -6.00 7.37
N LEU A 335 35.33 -7.26 7.79
CA LEU A 335 36.19 -8.29 7.22
C LEU A 335 35.84 -8.59 5.76
N TRP A 336 34.55 -8.78 5.46
CA TRP A 336 34.09 -8.97 4.09
C TRP A 336 34.25 -7.71 3.23
N GLY A 337 34.10 -6.52 3.82
CA GLY A 337 34.34 -5.24 3.14
C GLY A 337 35.81 -4.99 2.79
N ASN A 338 36.74 -5.67 3.46
CA ASN A 338 38.18 -5.62 3.16
C ASN A 338 38.64 -6.75 2.23
N HIS A 339 37.77 -7.71 1.90
CA HIS A 339 38.09 -8.81 0.99
C HIS A 339 38.09 -8.36 -0.47
N ALA A 340 38.89 -8.99 -1.34
CA ALA A 340 38.95 -8.66 -2.77
C ALA A 340 37.58 -8.82 -3.47
N GLY A 341 36.87 -9.90 -3.15
CA GLY A 341 35.50 -10.18 -3.59
C GLY A 341 34.37 -9.39 -2.89
N LYS A 342 34.64 -8.28 -2.18
CA LYS A 342 33.61 -7.51 -1.43
C LYS A 342 32.34 -7.16 -2.23
N HIS A 343 32.47 -7.03 -3.55
CA HIS A 343 31.36 -6.75 -4.46
C HIS A 343 30.34 -7.90 -4.55
N LEU A 344 30.71 -9.13 -4.16
CA LEU A 344 29.82 -10.27 -4.01
C LEU A 344 29.28 -10.38 -2.59
N PHE A 345 30.14 -10.21 -1.60
CA PHE A 345 29.82 -10.50 -0.21
C PHE A 345 28.95 -9.43 0.46
N LEU A 346 29.18 -8.15 0.19
CA LEU A 346 28.38 -7.08 0.81
C LEU A 346 26.91 -7.10 0.33
N PRO A 347 26.61 -7.31 -0.96
CA PRO A 347 25.24 -7.56 -1.40
C PRO A 347 24.63 -8.83 -0.78
N ALA A 348 25.38 -9.93 -0.69
CA ALA A 348 24.89 -11.16 -0.07
C ALA A 348 24.54 -10.96 1.42
N LEU A 349 25.37 -10.23 2.17
CA LEU A 349 25.07 -9.84 3.56
C LEU A 349 23.88 -8.88 3.66
N ALA A 350 23.65 -8.02 2.66
CA ALA A 350 22.44 -7.20 2.63
C ALA A 350 21.18 -8.05 2.44
N GLN A 351 21.21 -9.03 1.53
CA GLN A 351 20.12 -10.00 1.37
C GLN A 351 19.92 -10.86 2.63
N ASN A 352 21.00 -11.24 3.29
CA ASN A 352 20.96 -11.92 4.58
C ASN A 352 20.21 -11.08 5.64
N ALA A 353 20.56 -9.80 5.78
CA ALA A 353 19.93 -8.89 6.72
C ALA A 353 18.42 -8.78 6.48
N LEU A 354 18.00 -8.63 5.22
CA LEU A 354 16.58 -8.59 4.84
C LEU A 354 15.86 -9.91 5.14
N ARG A 355 16.48 -11.05 4.77
CA ARG A 355 15.91 -12.38 4.94
C ARG A 355 15.68 -12.73 6.41
N PHE A 356 16.64 -12.41 7.26
CA PHE A 356 16.56 -12.67 8.71
C PHE A 356 16.01 -11.49 9.52
N GLN A 357 15.55 -10.42 8.85
CA GLN A 357 15.04 -9.21 9.51
C GLN A 357 16.01 -8.67 10.59
N ASN A 358 17.32 -8.76 10.33
CA ASN A 358 18.36 -8.47 11.31
C ASN A 358 18.82 -7.01 11.22
N THR A 359 18.35 -6.19 12.17
CA THR A 359 18.62 -4.75 12.20
C THR A 359 20.08 -4.42 12.52
N GLU A 360 20.76 -5.19 13.37
CA GLU A 360 22.18 -4.98 13.70
C GLU A 360 23.07 -5.12 12.46
N LEU A 361 22.85 -6.16 11.65
CA LEU A 361 23.57 -6.36 10.39
C LEU A 361 23.26 -5.23 9.39
N ALA A 362 22.00 -4.80 9.29
CA ALA A 362 21.61 -3.67 8.45
C ALA A 362 22.33 -2.37 8.86
N HIS A 363 22.40 -2.09 10.17
CA HIS A 363 23.14 -0.94 10.70
C HIS A 363 24.64 -1.02 10.37
N ALA A 364 25.26 -2.19 10.56
CA ALA A 364 26.66 -2.42 10.25
C ALA A 364 26.96 -2.16 8.75
N LEU A 365 26.12 -2.66 7.85
CA LEU A 365 26.24 -2.45 6.41
C LEU A 365 26.04 -0.98 6.02
N LEU A 366 24.99 -0.34 6.54
CA LEU A 366 24.65 1.06 6.24
C LEU A 366 25.65 2.06 6.83
N THR A 367 26.44 1.67 7.82
CA THR A 367 27.54 2.51 8.34
C THR A 367 28.75 2.50 7.41
N GLY A 368 28.97 1.41 6.68
CA GLY A 368 30.06 1.29 5.70
C GLY A 368 29.88 2.22 4.49
N LYS A 369 30.95 2.51 3.74
CA LYS A 369 30.87 3.41 2.56
C LYS A 369 30.29 2.73 1.31
N GLU A 370 30.47 1.42 1.20
CA GLU A 370 30.20 0.63 -0.01
C GLU A 370 28.71 0.33 -0.21
N VAL A 371 27.97 0.09 0.90
CA VAL A 371 26.57 -0.31 0.83
C VAL A 371 25.67 0.91 0.95
N ARG A 372 24.91 1.20 -0.11
CA ARG A 372 23.83 2.20 -0.11
C ARG A 372 22.44 1.55 -0.14
N GLY A 373 22.35 0.25 0.19
CA GLY A 373 21.16 -0.57 0.01
C GLY A 373 19.93 0.04 0.70
N ILE A 374 19.09 0.70 -0.09
CA ILE A 374 17.91 1.39 0.41
C ILE A 374 16.88 0.41 0.97
N ASP A 375 16.85 -0.79 0.41
CA ASP A 375 15.99 -1.88 0.86
C ASP A 375 16.27 -2.24 2.32
N LEU A 376 17.51 -2.07 2.81
CA LEU A 376 17.86 -2.30 4.23
C LEU A 376 17.12 -1.36 5.18
N LEU A 377 16.66 -0.20 4.73
CA LEU A 377 15.83 0.67 5.56
C LEU A 377 14.48 0.05 5.88
N THR A 378 13.94 -0.82 5.01
CA THR A 378 12.60 -1.41 5.18
C THR A 378 12.47 -2.26 6.44
N ILE A 379 13.59 -2.75 6.97
CA ILE A 379 13.64 -3.57 8.18
C ILE A 379 14.05 -2.76 9.42
N LEU A 380 14.45 -1.49 9.26
CA LEU A 380 14.75 -0.57 10.36
C LEU A 380 13.49 0.17 10.81
N SER A 381 13.46 0.55 12.09
CA SER A 381 12.43 1.46 12.60
C SER A 381 12.55 2.83 11.94
N LEU A 382 11.44 3.56 11.84
CA LEU A 382 11.44 4.88 11.23
C LEU A 382 12.46 5.87 11.87
N PRO A 383 12.62 5.94 13.21
CA PRO A 383 13.65 6.79 13.84
C PRO A 383 15.08 6.43 13.40
N GLU A 384 15.38 5.14 13.25
CA GLU A 384 16.70 4.68 12.78
C GLU A 384 16.97 5.10 11.34
N ARG A 385 15.95 5.07 10.46
CA ARG A 385 16.08 5.49 9.06
C ARG A 385 16.55 6.95 8.93
N PHE A 386 16.10 7.83 9.82
CA PHE A 386 16.51 9.25 9.81
C PHE A 386 18.01 9.44 10.02
N SER A 387 18.67 8.53 10.73
CA SER A 387 20.13 8.59 10.98
C SER A 387 20.95 8.44 9.70
N TYR A 388 20.34 7.93 8.62
CA TYR A 388 20.97 7.71 7.32
C TYR A 388 20.62 8.78 6.27
N ALA A 389 19.88 9.82 6.66
CA ALA A 389 19.41 10.87 5.74
C ALA A 389 20.55 11.53 4.97
N SER A 390 21.64 11.92 5.64
CA SER A 390 22.79 12.54 4.97
C SER A 390 23.46 11.65 3.95
N LYS A 391 23.53 10.34 4.22
CA LYS A 391 24.15 9.38 3.31
C LYS A 391 23.27 9.11 2.08
N LEU A 392 21.96 9.03 2.25
CA LEU A 392 21.02 8.60 1.21
C LEU A 392 20.40 9.77 0.43
N ALA A 393 20.32 10.96 1.01
CA ALA A 393 19.94 12.18 0.30
C ALA A 393 20.91 12.49 -0.86
N GLU A 394 22.17 12.04 -0.76
CA GLU A 394 23.16 12.19 -1.83
C GLU A 394 23.08 11.04 -2.84
N GLY A 395 22.36 11.27 -3.94
CA GLY A 395 22.28 10.37 -5.10
C GLY A 395 21.11 9.38 -5.08
N GLN A 396 20.38 9.25 -3.97
CA GLN A 396 19.19 8.40 -3.84
C GLN A 396 18.01 9.09 -3.13
N SER A 397 17.99 10.42 -3.10
CA SER A 397 16.97 11.25 -2.41
C SER A 397 15.52 10.87 -2.71
N GLY A 398 15.19 10.60 -3.98
CA GLY A 398 13.85 10.20 -4.40
C GLY A 398 13.40 8.87 -3.79
N PHE A 399 14.23 7.84 -3.89
CA PHE A 399 13.96 6.53 -3.28
C PHE A 399 13.94 6.63 -1.75
N TYR A 400 14.83 7.43 -1.16
CA TYR A 400 14.90 7.61 0.29
C TYR A 400 13.62 8.25 0.80
N LEU A 401 13.16 9.31 0.15
CA LEU A 401 11.86 9.91 0.46
C LEU A 401 10.74 8.89 0.33
N GLN A 402 10.65 8.14 -0.78
CA GLN A 402 9.61 7.11 -0.95
C GLN A 402 9.62 6.07 0.18
N THR A 403 10.79 5.69 0.68
CA THR A 403 10.93 4.76 1.80
C THR A 403 10.40 5.35 3.12
N LEU A 404 10.53 6.66 3.32
CA LEU A 404 9.92 7.35 4.46
C LEU A 404 8.40 7.50 4.29
N LEU A 405 7.93 7.73 3.06
CA LEU A 405 6.50 7.87 2.75
C LEU A 405 5.72 6.55 2.82
N ALA A 406 6.42 5.41 2.81
CA ALA A 406 5.82 4.09 2.97
C ALA A 406 5.30 3.83 4.41
N GLU A 407 5.84 4.54 5.42
CA GLU A 407 5.45 4.42 6.83
C GLU A 407 4.19 5.24 7.14
N GLU A 408 3.08 4.85 6.49
CA GLU A 408 1.78 5.53 6.58
C GLU A 408 1.93 7.06 6.45
N TYR A 409 1.36 7.82 7.38
CA TYR A 409 1.48 9.27 7.45
C TYR A 409 2.30 9.72 8.67
N THR A 410 3.33 8.97 9.03
CA THR A 410 4.19 9.33 10.16
C THR A 410 4.97 10.63 9.86
N ILE A 411 5.09 11.51 10.85
CA ILE A 411 5.73 12.80 10.68
C ILE A 411 7.25 12.64 10.48
N ILE A 412 7.76 13.24 9.41
CA ILE A 412 9.19 13.34 9.13
C ILE A 412 9.74 14.56 9.91
N PRO A 413 10.86 14.43 10.64
CA PRO A 413 11.45 15.54 11.40
C PRO A 413 11.82 16.74 10.53
N PRO A 414 11.70 17.98 11.05
CA PRO A 414 12.02 19.20 10.31
C PRO A 414 13.42 19.21 9.69
N GLU A 415 14.42 18.66 10.38
CA GLU A 415 15.81 18.62 9.93
C GLU A 415 15.95 17.78 8.66
N ILE A 416 15.27 16.63 8.62
CA ILE A 416 15.26 15.73 7.46
C ILE A 416 14.50 16.38 6.31
N ASN A 417 13.36 17.02 6.59
CA ASN A 417 12.60 17.74 5.57
C ASN A 417 13.42 18.85 4.92
N GLN A 418 14.09 19.69 5.73
CA GLN A 418 14.95 20.76 5.23
C GLN A 418 16.11 20.20 4.39
N GLN A 419 16.74 19.10 4.82
CA GLN A 419 17.80 18.47 4.06
C GLN A 419 17.32 18.00 2.68
N LEU A 420 16.16 17.35 2.62
CA LEU A 420 15.55 16.92 1.36
C LEU A 420 15.13 18.10 0.48
N LEU A 421 14.56 19.17 1.05
CA LEU A 421 14.19 20.37 0.30
C LEU A 421 15.41 21.03 -0.36
N ARG A 422 16.55 21.11 0.35
CA ARG A 422 17.82 21.61 -0.21
C ARG A 422 18.34 20.76 -1.38
N HIS A 423 18.00 19.48 -1.42
CA HIS A 423 18.33 18.61 -2.54
C HIS A 423 17.35 18.77 -3.70
N PHE A 424 16.05 18.72 -3.42
CA PHE A 424 15.01 18.77 -4.44
C PHE A 424 14.87 20.15 -5.10
N VAL A 425 15.18 21.26 -4.41
CA VAL A 425 15.26 22.57 -5.07
C VAL A 425 16.29 22.56 -6.20
N LYS A 426 17.37 21.78 -6.06
CA LYS A 426 18.42 21.60 -7.08
C LYS A 426 18.08 20.56 -8.15
N ASN A 427 17.12 19.67 -7.90
CA ASN A 427 16.74 18.59 -8.81
C ASN A 427 15.23 18.29 -8.74
N PRO A 428 14.34 19.26 -9.03
CA PRO A 428 12.94 19.15 -8.60
C PRO A 428 12.12 18.15 -9.42
N TYR A 429 12.62 17.76 -10.59
CA TYR A 429 11.98 16.81 -11.51
C TYR A 429 12.30 15.33 -11.18
N THR A 430 13.10 15.08 -10.15
CA THR A 430 13.47 13.71 -9.73
C THR A 430 12.32 12.96 -9.07
N ILE A 431 11.27 13.67 -8.63
CA ILE A 431 10.04 13.10 -8.08
C ILE A 431 8.82 13.83 -8.68
N THR A 432 7.65 13.17 -8.64
CA THR A 432 6.42 13.73 -9.22
C THR A 432 5.73 14.69 -8.26
N GLN A 433 4.82 15.53 -8.78
CA GLN A 433 3.97 16.41 -7.95
C GLN A 433 3.18 15.62 -6.89
N GLN A 434 2.68 14.43 -7.22
CA GLN A 434 1.98 13.57 -6.27
C GLN A 434 2.88 13.17 -5.09
N VAL A 435 4.16 12.91 -5.33
CA VAL A 435 5.13 12.59 -4.26
C VAL A 435 5.35 13.81 -3.37
N TYR A 436 5.48 15.02 -3.92
CA TYR A 436 5.59 16.24 -3.11
C TYR A 436 4.33 16.48 -2.26
N HIS A 437 3.14 16.31 -2.84
CA HIS A 437 1.89 16.49 -2.11
C HIS A 437 1.75 15.45 -0.99
N ARG A 438 2.09 14.19 -1.26
CA ARG A 438 2.13 13.14 -0.24
C ARG A 438 3.13 13.48 0.87
N TRP A 439 4.31 13.97 0.50
CA TRP A 439 5.34 14.37 1.45
C TRP A 439 4.88 15.52 2.37
N ALA A 440 4.16 16.51 1.84
CA ALA A 440 3.58 17.58 2.65
C ALA A 440 2.64 17.05 3.75
N LEU A 441 1.92 15.95 3.51
CA LEU A 441 1.05 15.30 4.49
C LEU A 441 1.83 14.65 5.65
N GLN A 442 3.16 14.52 5.54
CA GLN A 442 4.06 14.00 6.57
C GLN A 442 5.00 15.08 7.15
N MET A 443 4.79 16.35 6.82
CA MET A 443 5.51 17.46 7.42
C MET A 443 4.84 17.95 8.71
N ASN A 444 5.63 18.46 9.65
CA ASN A 444 5.14 19.22 10.79
C ASN A 444 4.70 20.64 10.32
N PRO A 445 3.66 21.27 10.92
CA PRO A 445 3.30 22.68 10.69
C PRO A 445 4.46 23.68 10.75
N ASP A 446 5.50 23.40 11.55
CA ASP A 446 6.74 24.20 11.64
C ASP A 446 7.51 24.30 10.31
N MET A 447 7.16 23.49 9.31
CA MET A 447 7.70 23.59 7.96
C MET A 447 7.06 24.70 7.12
N LEU A 448 5.94 25.29 7.53
CA LEU A 448 5.26 26.36 6.78
C LEU A 448 6.17 27.57 6.52
N PRO A 449 6.91 28.13 7.50
CA PRO A 449 7.86 29.21 7.25
C PRO A 449 8.95 28.83 6.25
N VAL A 450 9.47 27.59 6.34
CA VAL A 450 10.52 27.09 5.43
C VAL A 450 10.01 27.00 3.99
N LEU A 451 8.80 26.47 3.78
CA LEU A 451 8.19 26.44 2.45
C LEU A 451 7.95 27.86 1.91
N GLN A 452 7.56 28.80 2.78
CA GLN A 452 7.35 30.19 2.41
C GLN A 452 8.65 30.89 1.97
N GLU A 453 9.79 30.56 2.56
CA GLU A 453 11.09 31.05 2.10
C GLU A 453 11.36 30.67 0.65
N TYR A 454 11.10 29.41 0.27
CA TYR A 454 11.24 28.98 -1.13
C TYR A 454 10.22 29.65 -2.06
N ILE A 455 8.98 29.85 -1.61
CA ILE A 455 7.94 30.55 -2.40
C ILE A 455 8.34 32.00 -2.69
N ASN A 456 9.02 32.66 -1.75
CA ASN A 456 9.42 34.06 -1.84
C ASN A 456 10.75 34.29 -2.57
N GLN A 457 11.52 33.24 -2.87
CA GLN A 457 12.77 33.38 -3.62
C GLN A 457 12.51 33.82 -5.07
N GLU A 458 13.01 35.01 -5.43
CA GLU A 458 12.97 35.52 -6.79
C GLU A 458 14.13 34.95 -7.60
N SER A 459 13.82 34.18 -8.63
CA SER A 459 14.78 33.63 -9.60
C SER A 459 14.10 33.43 -10.95
N GLU A 460 14.81 33.79 -12.03
CA GLU A 460 14.37 33.55 -13.41
C GLU A 460 14.63 32.11 -13.87
N GLU A 461 15.35 31.32 -13.09
CA GLU A 461 15.61 29.92 -13.42
C GLU A 461 14.29 29.13 -13.41
N TYR A 462 13.98 28.49 -14.54
CA TYR A 462 12.78 27.69 -14.74
C TYR A 462 12.59 26.64 -13.62
N GLN A 463 13.70 26.06 -13.18
CA GLN A 463 13.76 25.11 -12.09
C GLN A 463 13.21 25.66 -10.77
N MET A 464 13.64 26.87 -10.39
CA MET A 464 13.17 27.51 -9.17
C MET A 464 11.69 27.88 -9.29
N ARG A 465 11.25 28.36 -10.47
CA ARG A 465 9.83 28.65 -10.72
C ARG A 465 8.94 27.41 -10.55
N PHE A 466 9.36 26.26 -11.06
CA PHE A 466 8.64 25.00 -10.85
C PHE A 466 8.61 24.63 -9.36
N PHE A 467 9.74 24.72 -8.67
CA PHE A 467 9.83 24.38 -7.25
C PHE A 467 8.99 25.30 -6.36
N ARG A 468 8.86 26.59 -6.71
CA ARG A 468 7.94 27.53 -6.05
C ARG A 468 6.50 27.06 -6.12
N ASN A 469 6.03 26.69 -7.30
CA ASN A 469 4.67 26.18 -7.49
C ASN A 469 4.44 24.91 -6.66
N VAL A 470 5.43 24.02 -6.63
CA VAL A 470 5.39 22.82 -5.77
C VAL A 470 5.27 23.20 -4.30
N CYS A 471 6.08 24.16 -3.80
CA CYS A 471 6.01 24.60 -2.41
C CYS A 471 4.66 25.24 -2.07
N THR A 472 4.05 25.99 -2.99
CA THR A 472 2.69 26.54 -2.82
C THR A 472 1.66 25.44 -2.62
N GLU A 473 1.68 24.40 -3.46
CA GLU A 473 0.76 23.27 -3.32
C GLU A 473 1.05 22.44 -2.06
N MET A 474 2.32 22.24 -1.70
CA MET A 474 2.69 21.60 -0.42
C MET A 474 2.15 22.37 0.78
N THR A 475 2.21 23.71 0.76
CA THR A 475 1.62 24.58 1.78
C THR A 475 0.09 24.39 1.84
N ARG A 476 -0.61 24.32 0.69
CA ARG A 476 -2.05 24.01 0.65
C ARG A 476 -2.35 22.67 1.32
N MET A 477 -1.62 21.61 0.94
CA MET A 477 -1.78 20.27 1.50
C MET A 477 -1.56 20.26 3.01
N LEU A 478 -0.52 20.93 3.51
CA LEU A 478 -0.21 21.00 4.94
C LEU A 478 -1.30 21.74 5.74
N HIS A 479 -1.87 22.83 5.21
CA HIS A 479 -3.01 23.50 5.86
C HIS A 479 -4.26 22.61 5.90
N THR A 480 -4.60 21.97 4.79
CA THR A 480 -5.75 21.06 4.74
C THR A 480 -5.55 19.86 5.66
N LYS A 481 -4.32 19.33 5.75
CA LYS A 481 -3.95 18.29 6.70
C LYS A 481 -4.26 18.70 8.14
N GLU A 482 -3.87 19.91 8.54
CA GLU A 482 -4.14 20.42 9.89
C GLU A 482 -5.64 20.65 10.14
N GLN A 483 -6.40 21.06 9.13
CA GLN A 483 -7.85 21.14 9.21
C GLN A 483 -8.47 19.76 9.46
N ILE A 484 -8.01 18.72 8.75
CA ILE A 484 -8.44 17.33 8.99
C ILE A 484 -8.05 16.88 10.41
N ASN A 485 -6.87 17.28 10.89
CA ASN A 485 -6.39 17.00 12.25
C ASN A 485 -7.20 17.66 13.35
N ALA A 486 -7.75 18.85 13.11
CA ALA A 486 -8.63 19.50 14.07
C ALA A 486 -10.04 18.88 14.13
N LEU A 487 -10.48 18.21 13.06
CA LEU A 487 -11.85 17.68 12.92
C LEU A 487 -12.00 16.20 13.33
N LEU A 488 -10.90 15.44 13.37
CA LEU A 488 -10.84 14.01 13.68
C LEU A 488 -9.88 13.77 14.82
#